data_AF-A0A8S0Z3R7-F1
#
_entry.id   AF-A0A8S0Z3R7-F1
#
_cell.length_a   1.000
_cell.length_b   1.000
_cell.length_c   1.000
_cell.angle_alpha   90.00
_cell.angle_beta   90.00
_cell.angle_gamma   90.00
#
_symmetry.space_group_name_H-M   'P 1'
#
loop_
_entity.id
_entity.type
_entity.pdbx_description
1 polymer ?
#
loop_
_entity_poly.entity_id
_entity_poly.type
_entity_poly.pdbx_seq_one_letter_code
_entity_poly.pdbx_strand_id
1 'polypeptide(L)'
;MKLIGLVICLWCVNFLDATKMYRAGVLQFDKEMSTHEYVPFVYEAGKRNVDILVLPSLDKAENYDEAIKSLSKSAKAAGLYVVAHLYEKARCQNKVEMVESYLVFDREGSVISVYRKPVSNLANCISTSSDIITFTTDFGVTFGLAMKEDIVLRKVEFYKGLKNIVVTGAVNEASFLSGPQFLSSWSYMNNVNLISNNGIFLGKSGFKIYSGSLVIEDLYSNVGSQKSLVPNIPSTHFKKEDLSQYVIKPLDLEASATGYKDTVCHGSFCCEFYVKTTVTGSNSEASYGIAAFDGIYPFTGQNSIGVQNCAVFACSGLYKRSCELGTNNTTNIIFEKISVTANFTKPNAQYPIIQVTSELPVEKFKFDTRFNGISTQVTLEIVDSQNVVKFGIFGRDYTKDLENFAVETNNSESTYDIYDYIFNEDVQEFFDYLWIRLRILLVVVSIYVLEMM
;
A
#
# COMPACT_ATOMS: atom_id res chain seq x y z
N MET A 1 30.64 -56.50 4.83
CA MET A 1 29.64 -56.23 3.77
C MET A 1 28.26 -55.83 4.32
N LYS A 2 28.19 -55.09 5.45
CA LYS A 2 26.95 -54.47 5.98
C LYS A 2 27.09 -53.00 6.39
N LEU A 3 28.31 -52.43 6.35
CA LEU A 3 28.56 -51.03 6.70
C LEU A 3 28.52 -50.07 5.50
N ILE A 4 28.64 -50.58 4.26
CA ILE A 4 28.68 -49.74 3.05
C ILE A 4 27.28 -49.32 2.61
N GLY A 5 26.23 -50.10 2.92
CA GLY A 5 24.84 -49.73 2.65
C GLY A 5 24.28 -48.63 3.56
N LEU A 6 24.86 -48.45 4.76
CA LEU A 6 24.38 -47.43 5.71
C LEU A 6 24.93 -46.03 5.39
N VAL A 7 26.14 -45.94 4.82
CA VAL A 7 26.78 -44.66 4.48
C VAL A 7 26.18 -44.05 3.21
N ILE A 8 25.75 -44.89 2.26
CA ILE A 8 25.09 -44.42 1.02
C ILE A 8 23.65 -43.92 1.31
N CYS A 9 22.97 -44.49 2.30
CA CYS A 9 21.65 -43.99 2.73
C CYS A 9 21.71 -42.66 3.49
N LEU A 10 22.81 -42.34 4.17
CA LEU A 10 22.99 -41.08 4.89
C LEU A 10 23.50 -39.92 4.01
N TRP A 11 24.00 -40.21 2.81
CA TRP A 11 24.41 -39.18 1.84
C TRP A 11 23.36 -38.86 0.77
N CYS A 12 22.26 -39.63 0.69
CA CYS A 12 21.10 -39.33 -0.15
C CYS A 12 19.99 -38.53 0.55
N VAL A 13 20.15 -38.19 1.84
CA VAL A 13 19.25 -37.26 2.57
C VAL A 13 19.88 -35.87 2.71
N ASN A 14 20.83 -35.53 1.83
CA ASN A 14 20.90 -34.14 1.40
C ASN A 14 19.65 -33.91 0.57
N PHE A 15 18.60 -33.39 1.22
CA PHE A 15 17.57 -32.62 0.55
C PHE A 15 18.32 -31.57 -0.27
N LEU A 16 18.61 -31.89 -1.53
CA LEU A 16 18.71 -30.93 -2.59
C LEU A 16 17.31 -30.32 -2.64
N ASP A 17 17.06 -29.34 -1.77
CA ASP A 17 16.00 -28.37 -1.94
C ASP A 17 16.44 -27.56 -3.15
N ALA A 18 16.25 -28.15 -4.33
CA ALA A 18 16.57 -27.54 -5.59
C ALA A 18 15.75 -26.25 -5.61
N THR A 19 16.44 -25.11 -5.52
CA THR A 19 15.81 -23.80 -5.56
C THR A 19 15.04 -23.69 -6.87
N LYS A 20 13.73 -23.95 -6.82
CA LYS A 20 12.88 -23.90 -8.00
C LYS A 20 12.69 -22.43 -8.34
N MET A 21 13.08 -22.06 -9.55
CA MET A 21 12.77 -20.75 -10.10
C MET A 21 11.50 -20.85 -10.95
N TYR A 22 10.74 -19.77 -10.99
CA TYR A 22 9.63 -19.59 -11.92
C TYR A 22 9.62 -18.17 -12.44
N ARG A 23 9.13 -17.97 -13.66
CA ARG A 23 9.04 -16.67 -14.32
C ARG A 23 7.63 -16.10 -14.17
N ALA A 24 7.51 -14.95 -13.51
CA ALA A 24 6.24 -14.26 -13.39
C ALA A 24 6.15 -13.09 -14.36
N GLY A 25 4.94 -12.86 -14.87
CA GLY A 25 4.57 -11.70 -15.67
C GLY A 25 3.44 -10.91 -15.00
N VAL A 26 3.49 -9.60 -15.13
CA VAL A 26 2.39 -8.69 -14.77
C VAL A 26 2.15 -7.75 -15.93
N LEU A 27 0.88 -7.56 -16.28
CA LEU A 27 0.49 -6.49 -17.18
C LEU A 27 0.14 -5.22 -16.41
N GLN A 28 0.62 -4.08 -16.89
CA GLN A 28 0.39 -2.76 -16.30
C GLN A 28 -0.05 -1.78 -17.39
N PHE A 29 -1.25 -1.24 -17.27
CA PHE A 29 -1.81 -0.25 -18.19
C PHE A 29 -2.49 0.87 -17.41
N ASP A 30 -2.34 2.10 -17.91
CA ASP A 30 -3.06 3.27 -17.39
C ASP A 30 -4.48 3.40 -17.98
N LYS A 31 -4.78 2.61 -19.02
CA LYS A 31 -6.03 2.68 -19.78
C LYS A 31 -6.83 1.39 -19.63
N GLU A 32 -8.13 1.55 -19.45
CA GLU A 32 -9.12 0.46 -19.45
C GLU A 32 -9.03 -0.39 -20.73
N MET A 33 -9.00 -1.71 -20.57
CA MET A 33 -8.96 -2.68 -21.66
C MET A 33 -9.88 -3.87 -21.36
N SER A 34 -10.44 -4.44 -22.43
CA SER A 34 -11.26 -5.63 -22.37
C SER A 34 -10.45 -6.92 -22.28
N THR A 35 -11.09 -8.02 -21.88
CA THR A 35 -10.43 -9.34 -21.83
C THR A 35 -9.79 -9.72 -23.17
N HIS A 36 -10.46 -9.40 -24.28
CA HIS A 36 -9.97 -9.67 -25.64
C HIS A 36 -8.71 -8.91 -25.99
N GLU A 37 -8.54 -7.71 -25.44
CA GLU A 37 -7.35 -6.88 -25.69
C GLU A 37 -6.13 -7.35 -24.89
N TYR A 38 -6.31 -8.14 -23.83
CA TYR A 38 -5.19 -8.78 -23.12
C TYR A 38 -4.65 -10.04 -23.81
N VAL A 39 -5.44 -10.69 -24.66
CA VAL A 39 -5.08 -11.94 -25.33
C VAL A 39 -3.73 -11.87 -26.09
N PRO A 40 -3.42 -10.82 -26.88
CA PRO A 40 -2.11 -10.68 -27.51
C PRO A 40 -0.93 -10.72 -26.53
N PHE A 41 -1.10 -10.13 -25.35
CA PHE A 41 -0.07 -10.11 -24.30
C PHE A 41 0.09 -11.46 -23.61
N VAL A 42 -0.98 -12.27 -23.51
CA VAL A 42 -0.89 -13.66 -23.06
C VAL A 42 0.01 -14.46 -24.01
N TYR A 43 -0.17 -14.32 -25.32
CA TYR A 43 0.69 -14.96 -26.30
C TYR A 43 2.13 -14.44 -26.27
N GLU A 44 2.33 -13.14 -26.07
CA GLU A 44 3.65 -12.55 -25.90
C GLU A 44 4.38 -13.12 -24.67
N ALA A 45 3.69 -13.21 -23.54
CA ALA A 45 4.21 -13.82 -22.32
C ALA A 45 4.60 -15.29 -22.53
N GLY A 46 3.76 -16.07 -23.23
CA GLY A 46 4.07 -17.45 -23.60
C GLY A 46 5.33 -17.57 -24.45
N LYS A 47 5.50 -16.71 -25.45
CA LYS A 47 6.74 -16.65 -26.27
C LYS A 47 7.99 -16.30 -25.45
N ARG A 48 7.82 -15.64 -24.30
CA ARG A 48 8.88 -15.27 -23.37
C ARG A 48 9.08 -16.28 -22.23
N ASN A 49 8.44 -17.45 -22.32
CA ASN A 49 8.49 -18.53 -21.32
C ASN A 49 8.06 -18.08 -19.92
N VAL A 50 7.06 -17.19 -19.84
CA VAL A 50 6.44 -16.81 -18.55
C VAL A 50 5.65 -18.01 -18.02
N ASP A 51 5.84 -18.38 -16.76
CA ASP A 51 5.13 -19.49 -16.12
C ASP A 51 3.75 -19.07 -15.61
N ILE A 52 3.64 -17.85 -15.06
CA ILE A 52 2.39 -17.28 -14.54
C ILE A 52 2.27 -15.81 -14.93
N LEU A 53 1.12 -15.42 -15.49
CA LEU A 53 0.79 -14.05 -15.89
C LEU A 53 -0.41 -13.54 -15.10
N VAL A 54 -0.26 -12.39 -14.46
CA VAL A 54 -1.35 -11.70 -13.77
C VAL A 54 -1.87 -10.56 -14.64
N LEU A 55 -3.14 -10.64 -15.00
CA LEU A 55 -3.83 -9.63 -15.81
C LEU A 55 -4.32 -8.47 -14.93
N PRO A 56 -4.49 -7.26 -15.51
CA PRO A 56 -5.06 -6.11 -14.83
C PRO A 56 -6.50 -6.38 -14.42
N SER A 57 -6.97 -5.59 -13.45
CA SER A 57 -8.38 -5.61 -13.09
C SER A 57 -9.23 -5.05 -14.22
N LEU A 58 -10.33 -5.73 -14.53
CA LEU A 58 -11.41 -5.13 -15.30
C LEU A 58 -12.19 -4.17 -14.40
N ASP A 59 -12.57 -3.02 -14.94
CA ASP A 59 -13.45 -2.04 -14.26
C ASP A 59 -14.92 -2.18 -14.71
N LYS A 60 -15.18 -2.98 -15.74
CA LYS A 60 -16.52 -3.23 -16.29
C LYS A 60 -16.81 -4.71 -16.38
N ALA A 61 -18.06 -5.06 -16.08
CA ALA A 61 -18.55 -6.41 -16.28
C ALA A 61 -18.64 -6.72 -17.78
N GLU A 62 -17.99 -7.81 -18.20
CA GLU A 62 -18.08 -8.35 -19.54
C GLU A 62 -18.98 -9.59 -19.58
N ASN A 63 -19.16 -10.15 -20.77
CA ASN A 63 -19.78 -11.47 -20.91
C ASN A 63 -18.85 -12.53 -20.30
N TYR A 64 -19.20 -12.99 -19.10
CA TYR A 64 -18.42 -13.92 -18.30
C TYR A 64 -18.05 -15.21 -19.07
N ASP A 65 -18.99 -15.81 -19.78
CA ASP A 65 -18.76 -17.06 -20.52
C ASP A 65 -17.79 -16.86 -21.69
N GLU A 66 -17.90 -15.71 -22.37
CA GLU A 66 -17.03 -15.35 -23.48
C GLU A 66 -15.60 -15.06 -22.98
N ALA A 67 -15.48 -14.30 -21.90
CA ALA A 67 -14.20 -13.99 -21.26
C ALA A 67 -13.47 -15.26 -20.81
N ILE A 68 -14.16 -16.16 -20.09
CA ILE A 68 -13.60 -17.45 -19.67
C ILE A 68 -13.15 -18.28 -20.87
N LYS A 69 -13.99 -18.40 -21.90
CA LYS A 69 -13.66 -19.18 -23.09
C LYS A 69 -12.45 -18.61 -23.83
N SER A 70 -12.34 -17.29 -23.90
CA SER A 70 -11.23 -16.58 -24.53
C SER A 70 -9.92 -16.78 -23.75
N LEU A 71 -9.95 -16.57 -22.43
CA LEU A 71 -8.80 -16.74 -21.55
C LEU A 71 -8.34 -18.18 -21.45
N SER A 72 -9.25 -19.14 -21.30
CA SER A 72 -8.97 -20.58 -21.28
C SER A 72 -8.21 -21.01 -22.53
N LYS A 73 -8.71 -20.63 -23.72
CA LYS A 73 -8.04 -20.93 -25.00
C LYS A 73 -6.66 -20.30 -25.09
N SER A 74 -6.53 -19.05 -24.65
CA SER A 74 -5.28 -18.29 -24.73
C SER A 74 -4.22 -18.83 -23.78
N ALA A 75 -4.60 -19.17 -22.53
CA ALA A 75 -3.74 -19.83 -21.55
C ALA A 75 -3.24 -21.18 -22.08
N LYS A 76 -4.15 -22.00 -22.62
CA LYS A 76 -3.81 -23.30 -23.23
C LYS A 76 -2.84 -23.17 -24.40
N ALA A 77 -3.11 -22.24 -25.31
CA ALA A 77 -2.30 -22.06 -26.50
C ALA A 77 -0.92 -21.45 -26.19
N ALA A 78 -0.82 -20.64 -25.15
CA ALA A 78 0.42 -20.02 -24.71
C ALA A 78 1.21 -20.88 -23.70
N GLY A 79 0.58 -21.88 -23.06
CA GLY A 79 1.23 -22.82 -22.15
C GLY A 79 1.64 -22.22 -20.80
N LEU A 80 0.88 -21.25 -20.29
CA LEU A 80 1.17 -20.58 -19.00
C LEU A 80 -0.07 -20.45 -18.11
N TYR A 81 0.16 -20.27 -16.81
CA TYR A 81 -0.91 -19.95 -15.86
C TYR A 81 -1.38 -18.51 -16.06
N VAL A 82 -2.69 -18.28 -16.13
CA VAL A 82 -3.26 -16.94 -16.25
C VAL A 82 -4.14 -16.64 -15.05
N VAL A 83 -3.89 -15.52 -14.38
CA VAL A 83 -4.72 -15.03 -13.27
C VAL A 83 -5.49 -13.80 -13.77
N ALA A 84 -6.83 -13.87 -13.72
CA ALA A 84 -7.69 -12.84 -14.31
C ALA A 84 -8.78 -12.37 -13.34
N HIS A 85 -9.02 -11.05 -13.32
CA HIS A 85 -10.18 -10.45 -12.67
C HIS A 85 -11.39 -10.55 -13.60
N LEU A 86 -12.50 -11.10 -13.12
CA LEU A 86 -13.77 -11.13 -13.83
C LEU A 86 -14.92 -10.78 -12.90
N TYR A 87 -16.00 -10.26 -13.47
CA TYR A 87 -17.26 -10.06 -12.77
C TYR A 87 -18.21 -11.21 -13.07
N GLU A 88 -18.68 -11.89 -12.02
CA GLU A 88 -19.62 -13.02 -12.11
C GLU A 88 -20.98 -12.62 -11.55
N LYS A 89 -22.07 -13.06 -12.18
CA LYS A 89 -23.40 -13.01 -11.55
C LYS A 89 -23.52 -14.19 -10.59
N ALA A 90 -23.52 -13.92 -9.30
CA ALA A 90 -23.70 -14.94 -8.28
C ALA A 90 -25.03 -14.75 -7.56
N ARG A 91 -25.65 -15.86 -7.16
CA ARG A 91 -26.84 -15.80 -6.31
C ARG A 91 -26.40 -15.68 -4.85
N CYS A 92 -26.65 -14.52 -4.25
CA CYS A 92 -26.35 -14.22 -2.86
C CYS A 92 -27.66 -14.14 -2.08
N GLN A 93 -27.87 -15.12 -1.20
CA GLN A 93 -29.15 -15.32 -0.51
C GLN A 93 -30.32 -15.43 -1.52
N ASN A 94 -31.22 -14.43 -1.52
CA ASN A 94 -32.39 -14.36 -2.40
C ASN A 94 -32.22 -13.35 -3.56
N LYS A 95 -31.04 -12.76 -3.73
CA LYS A 95 -30.76 -11.78 -4.80
C LYS A 95 -29.66 -12.31 -5.71
N VAL A 96 -29.69 -11.90 -6.97
CA VAL A 96 -28.57 -12.09 -7.89
C VAL A 96 -27.75 -10.82 -7.83
N GLU A 97 -26.49 -10.96 -7.44
CA GLU A 97 -25.56 -9.85 -7.27
C GLU A 97 -24.34 -10.04 -8.18
N MET A 98 -23.68 -8.93 -8.52
CA MET A 98 -22.45 -8.94 -9.29
C MET A 98 -21.28 -9.08 -8.32
N VAL A 99 -20.57 -10.20 -8.40
CA VAL A 99 -19.47 -10.55 -7.51
C VAL A 99 -18.14 -10.45 -8.26
N GLU A 100 -17.16 -9.84 -7.63
CA GLU A 100 -15.78 -9.80 -8.11
C GLU A 100 -15.13 -11.17 -7.88
N SER A 101 -14.55 -11.73 -8.94
CA SER A 101 -13.95 -13.06 -8.91
C SER A 101 -12.58 -13.05 -9.59
N TYR A 102 -11.58 -13.67 -8.94
CA TYR A 102 -10.31 -13.99 -9.58
C TYR A 102 -10.25 -15.46 -9.93
N LEU A 103 -10.01 -15.73 -11.20
CA LEU A 103 -9.86 -17.09 -11.71
C LEU A 103 -8.40 -17.34 -12.01
N VAL A 104 -7.96 -18.56 -11.69
CA VAL A 104 -6.65 -19.08 -12.08
C VAL A 104 -6.87 -20.15 -13.13
N PHE A 105 -6.38 -19.89 -14.33
CA PHE A 105 -6.32 -20.85 -15.43
C PHE A 105 -4.96 -21.55 -15.40
N ASP A 106 -4.95 -22.88 -15.53
CA ASP A 106 -3.73 -23.65 -15.72
C ASP A 106 -3.23 -23.62 -17.18
N ARG A 107 -2.10 -24.31 -17.43
CA ARG A 107 -1.47 -24.39 -18.76
C ARG A 107 -2.30 -25.15 -19.78
N GLU A 108 -3.30 -25.92 -19.34
CA GLU A 108 -4.26 -26.63 -20.18
C GLU A 108 -5.52 -25.79 -20.45
N GLY A 109 -5.63 -24.61 -19.82
CA GLY A 109 -6.76 -23.69 -19.91
C GLY A 109 -7.90 -24.02 -18.95
N SER A 110 -7.72 -24.94 -18.01
CA SER A 110 -8.72 -25.31 -17.01
C SER A 110 -8.71 -24.29 -15.87
N VAL A 111 -9.89 -23.97 -15.33
CA VAL A 111 -10.00 -23.15 -14.12
C VAL A 111 -9.72 -24.03 -12.91
N ILE A 112 -8.61 -23.77 -12.21
CA ILE A 112 -8.16 -24.57 -11.06
C ILE A 112 -8.39 -23.91 -9.71
N SER A 113 -8.64 -22.60 -9.70
CA SER A 113 -8.97 -21.84 -8.50
C SER A 113 -9.87 -20.66 -8.83
N VAL A 114 -10.82 -20.38 -7.93
CA VAL A 114 -11.75 -19.25 -8.04
C VAL A 114 -11.81 -18.57 -6.68
N TYR A 115 -11.35 -17.33 -6.62
CA TYR A 115 -11.49 -16.47 -5.44
C TYR A 115 -12.59 -15.44 -5.65
N ARG A 116 -13.73 -15.66 -5.00
CA ARG A 116 -14.86 -14.72 -5.00
C ARG A 116 -14.77 -13.79 -3.81
N LYS A 117 -14.88 -12.48 -4.02
CA LYS A 117 -14.94 -11.51 -2.93
C LYS A 117 -16.38 -11.39 -2.44
N PRO A 118 -16.68 -11.91 -1.24
CA PRO A 118 -18.05 -12.06 -0.80
C PRO A 118 -18.71 -10.71 -0.47
N VAL A 119 -17.94 -9.76 0.04
CA VAL A 119 -18.41 -8.41 0.35
C VAL A 119 -17.58 -7.39 -0.40
N SER A 120 -18.24 -6.53 -1.16
CA SER A 120 -17.66 -5.41 -1.91
C SER A 120 -18.69 -4.28 -2.05
N ASN A 121 -18.31 -3.17 -2.69
CA ASN A 121 -19.26 -2.11 -3.04
C ASN A 121 -20.37 -2.58 -4.03
N LEU A 122 -20.21 -3.75 -4.66
CA LEU A 122 -21.11 -4.29 -5.68
C LEU A 122 -21.94 -5.49 -5.20
N ALA A 123 -21.52 -6.15 -4.13
CA ALA A 123 -22.15 -7.34 -3.60
C ALA A 123 -22.04 -7.42 -2.08
N ASN A 124 -23.11 -7.85 -1.43
CA ASN A 124 -23.18 -8.13 0.00
C ASN A 124 -23.55 -9.60 0.22
N CYS A 125 -22.66 -10.48 -0.23
CA CYS A 125 -22.81 -11.91 -0.04
C CYS A 125 -22.21 -12.28 1.31
N ILE A 126 -23.06 -12.57 2.31
CA ILE A 126 -22.59 -13.10 3.60
C ILE A 126 -22.02 -14.51 3.35
N SER A 127 -20.71 -14.60 3.16
CA SER A 127 -19.99 -15.88 3.02
C SER A 127 -18.98 -16.02 4.15
N THR A 128 -18.93 -17.21 4.73
CA THR A 128 -18.20 -17.52 5.97
C THR A 128 -16.76 -18.01 5.75
N SER A 129 -16.24 -17.98 4.52
CA SER A 129 -14.90 -18.51 4.25
C SER A 129 -13.81 -17.52 4.67
N SER A 130 -13.28 -17.72 5.88
CA SER A 130 -12.13 -16.97 6.41
C SER A 130 -10.78 -17.44 5.86
N ASP A 131 -10.73 -18.62 5.24
CA ASP A 131 -9.46 -19.23 4.86
C ASP A 131 -8.85 -18.59 3.62
N ILE A 132 -7.51 -18.59 3.55
CA ILE A 132 -6.80 -18.16 2.35
C ILE A 132 -6.99 -19.20 1.26
N ILE A 133 -7.37 -18.73 0.08
CA ILE A 133 -7.43 -19.57 -1.10
C ILE A 133 -6.02 -19.77 -1.64
N THR A 134 -5.64 -21.02 -1.87
CA THR A 134 -4.34 -21.37 -2.43
C THR A 134 -4.52 -22.25 -3.67
N PHE A 135 -3.49 -22.29 -4.51
CA PHE A 135 -3.37 -23.27 -5.58
C PHE A 135 -1.92 -23.70 -5.73
N THR A 136 -1.70 -24.93 -6.18
CA THR A 136 -0.35 -25.46 -6.42
C THR A 136 -0.18 -25.73 -7.90
N THR A 137 0.92 -25.25 -8.47
CA THR A 137 1.24 -25.41 -9.89
C THR A 137 1.89 -26.76 -10.20
N ASP A 138 1.92 -27.14 -11.47
CA ASP A 138 2.62 -28.32 -11.99
C ASP A 138 4.15 -28.26 -11.77
N PHE A 139 4.73 -27.05 -11.73
CA PHE A 139 6.12 -26.81 -11.33
C PHE A 139 6.33 -26.86 -9.80
N GLY A 140 5.28 -27.15 -9.04
CA GLY A 140 5.33 -27.44 -7.61
C GLY A 140 5.59 -26.23 -6.73
N VAL A 141 5.03 -25.08 -7.10
CA VAL A 141 5.00 -23.86 -6.28
C VAL A 141 3.56 -23.63 -5.84
N THR A 142 3.37 -23.38 -4.54
CA THR A 142 2.06 -23.02 -3.99
C THR A 142 1.95 -21.52 -3.88
N PHE A 143 0.84 -20.98 -4.42
CA PHE A 143 0.49 -19.57 -4.37
C PHE A 143 -0.71 -19.37 -3.46
N GLY A 144 -0.66 -18.36 -2.59
CA GLY A 144 -1.84 -17.79 -1.95
C GLY A 144 -2.48 -16.70 -2.81
N LEU A 145 -3.79 -16.54 -2.69
CA LEU A 145 -4.54 -15.48 -3.34
C LEU A 145 -5.01 -14.46 -2.29
N ALA A 146 -4.84 -13.18 -2.59
CA ALA A 146 -5.42 -12.07 -1.86
C ALA A 146 -6.00 -11.05 -2.85
N MET A 147 -7.10 -10.37 -2.48
CA MET A 147 -7.79 -9.45 -3.36
C MET A 147 -7.80 -8.04 -2.76
N LYS A 148 -7.31 -7.06 -3.53
CA LYS A 148 -7.36 -5.62 -3.22
C LYS A 148 -6.92 -5.34 -1.77
N GLU A 149 -7.80 -4.77 -0.95
CA GLU A 149 -7.56 -4.40 0.45
C GLU A 149 -7.35 -5.58 1.41
N ASP A 150 -7.62 -6.83 1.01
CA ASP A 150 -7.52 -8.00 1.91
C ASP A 150 -6.12 -8.16 2.52
N ILE A 151 -5.09 -7.73 1.81
CA ILE A 151 -3.71 -7.79 2.30
C ILE A 151 -3.43 -6.80 3.44
N VAL A 152 -4.22 -5.72 3.52
CA VAL A 152 -4.18 -4.72 4.60
C VAL A 152 -5.14 -5.10 5.72
N LEU A 153 -6.33 -5.62 5.37
CA LEU A 153 -7.40 -5.94 6.31
C LEU A 153 -7.14 -7.23 7.10
N ARG A 154 -6.58 -8.26 6.47
CA ARG A 154 -6.32 -9.54 7.13
C ARG A 154 -5.03 -9.46 7.96
N LYS A 155 -5.05 -10.15 9.09
CA LYS A 155 -3.87 -10.29 9.94
C LYS A 155 -2.80 -11.12 9.23
N VAL A 156 -1.54 -10.82 9.52
CA VAL A 156 -0.40 -11.45 8.85
C VAL A 156 -0.33 -12.97 9.08
N GLU A 157 -0.87 -13.45 10.20
CA GLU A 157 -0.91 -14.87 10.56
C GLU A 157 -1.70 -15.71 9.56
N PHE A 158 -2.67 -15.13 8.85
CA PHE A 158 -3.41 -15.83 7.81
C PHE A 158 -2.47 -16.28 6.67
N TYR A 159 -1.43 -15.50 6.37
CA TYR A 159 -0.49 -15.75 5.29
C TYR A 159 0.71 -16.61 5.73
N LYS A 160 0.73 -17.07 6.98
CA LYS A 160 1.88 -17.76 7.56
C LYS A 160 2.18 -19.07 6.82
N GLY A 161 3.44 -19.24 6.42
CA GLY A 161 3.93 -20.42 5.70
C GLY A 161 3.87 -20.29 4.18
N LEU A 162 3.19 -19.29 3.64
CA LEU A 162 3.21 -18.99 2.21
C LEU A 162 4.49 -18.22 1.83
N LYS A 163 5.01 -18.54 0.65
CA LYS A 163 6.21 -17.89 0.07
C LYS A 163 5.93 -17.12 -1.21
N ASN A 164 4.79 -17.40 -1.85
CA ASN A 164 4.37 -16.78 -3.09
C ASN A 164 2.90 -16.41 -2.96
N ILE A 165 2.58 -15.15 -3.19
CA ILE A 165 1.22 -14.62 -3.11
C ILE A 165 0.94 -13.82 -4.38
N VAL A 166 -0.26 -14.03 -4.92
CA VAL A 166 -0.79 -13.17 -5.98
C VAL A 166 -1.81 -12.24 -5.32
N VAL A 167 -1.54 -10.93 -5.42
CA VAL A 167 -2.46 -9.88 -4.98
C VAL A 167 -3.06 -9.25 -6.21
N THR A 168 -4.36 -9.39 -6.34
CA THR A 168 -5.05 -8.92 -7.53
C THR A 168 -6.00 -7.78 -7.18
N GLY A 169 -6.16 -6.83 -8.09
CA GLY A 169 -6.94 -5.63 -7.79
C GLY A 169 -6.07 -4.44 -7.42
N ALA A 170 -6.57 -3.24 -7.70
CA ALA A 170 -5.99 -2.02 -7.15
C ALA A 170 -6.11 -2.06 -5.62
N VAL A 171 -4.97 -2.06 -4.94
CA VAL A 171 -4.92 -1.73 -3.51
C VAL A 171 -5.11 -0.22 -3.45
N ASN A 172 -6.23 0.23 -2.88
CA ASN A 172 -6.58 1.65 -2.85
C ASN A 172 -5.45 2.49 -2.25
N GLU A 173 -5.17 3.60 -2.90
CA GLU A 173 -4.12 4.54 -2.53
C GLU A 173 -4.60 5.46 -1.41
N ALA A 174 -4.71 4.92 -0.19
CA ALA A 174 -4.82 5.73 1.01
C ALA A 174 -3.47 6.37 1.37
N SER A 175 -3.48 7.37 2.25
CA SER A 175 -2.26 8.05 2.69
C SER A 175 -1.28 7.04 3.31
N PHE A 176 -0.01 7.07 2.89
CA PHE A 176 1.04 6.06 3.21
C PHE A 176 0.78 4.62 2.73
N LEU A 177 -0.35 4.37 2.04
CA LEU A 177 -0.80 3.06 1.56
C LEU A 177 -0.93 3.02 0.04
N SER A 178 -0.09 3.75 -0.71
CA SER A 178 -0.05 3.53 -2.15
C SER A 178 0.28 2.07 -2.42
N GLY A 179 -0.43 1.44 -3.37
CA GLY A 179 -0.28 0.01 -3.66
C GLY A 179 1.19 -0.41 -3.80
N PRO A 180 2.00 0.21 -4.68
CA PRO A 180 3.41 -0.14 -4.80
C PRO A 180 4.19 0.02 -3.49
N GLN A 181 3.97 1.10 -2.73
CA GLN A 181 4.72 1.38 -1.51
C GLN A 181 4.41 0.39 -0.41
N PHE A 182 3.13 0.17 -0.14
CA PHE A 182 2.70 -0.75 0.90
C PHE A 182 3.06 -2.19 0.53
N LEU A 183 2.80 -2.63 -0.71
CA LEU A 183 3.08 -4.01 -1.13
C LEU A 183 4.58 -4.34 -1.11
N SER A 184 5.44 -3.39 -1.48
CA SER A 184 6.89 -3.54 -1.35
C SER A 184 7.31 -3.73 0.10
N SER A 185 6.79 -2.88 0.98
CA SER A 185 7.08 -2.92 2.41
C SER A 185 6.53 -4.19 3.09
N TRP A 186 5.33 -4.61 2.71
CA TRP A 186 4.69 -5.82 3.19
C TRP A 186 5.44 -7.08 2.74
N SER A 187 5.82 -7.13 1.46
CA SER A 187 6.64 -8.21 0.89
C SER A 187 7.99 -8.31 1.59
N TYR A 188 8.66 -7.16 1.81
CA TYR A 188 9.91 -7.07 2.53
C TYR A 188 9.81 -7.60 3.97
N MET A 189 8.81 -7.15 4.72
CA MET A 189 8.63 -7.51 6.13
C MET A 189 8.29 -8.99 6.32
N ASN A 190 7.53 -9.56 5.40
CA ASN A 190 7.11 -10.97 5.46
C ASN A 190 8.06 -11.93 4.72
N ASN A 191 9.01 -11.40 3.95
CA ASN A 191 9.90 -12.15 3.06
C ASN A 191 9.11 -13.14 2.17
N VAL A 192 8.19 -12.57 1.38
CA VAL A 192 7.26 -13.29 0.49
C VAL A 192 7.32 -12.68 -0.91
N ASN A 193 7.38 -13.52 -1.95
CA ASN A 193 7.20 -13.06 -3.33
C ASN A 193 5.73 -12.65 -3.53
N LEU A 194 5.51 -11.43 -3.99
CA LEU A 194 4.20 -10.84 -4.18
C LEU A 194 4.07 -10.39 -5.63
N ILE A 195 3.10 -10.95 -6.36
CA ILE A 195 2.83 -10.59 -7.75
C ILE A 195 1.52 -9.80 -7.76
N SER A 196 1.53 -8.57 -8.26
CA SER A 196 0.34 -7.72 -8.30
C SER A 196 0.29 -6.85 -9.54
N ASN A 197 -0.86 -6.23 -9.80
CA ASN A 197 -1.02 -5.24 -10.87
C ASN A 197 -0.14 -3.98 -10.68
N ASN A 198 0.40 -3.77 -9.48
CA ASN A 198 1.34 -2.70 -9.16
C ASN A 198 2.82 -3.09 -9.39
N GLY A 199 3.07 -4.35 -9.75
CA GLY A 199 4.40 -4.90 -10.00
C GLY A 199 4.68 -6.20 -9.25
N ILE A 200 5.94 -6.63 -9.34
CA ILE A 200 6.45 -7.88 -8.76
C ILE A 200 7.39 -7.52 -7.61
N PHE A 201 7.13 -8.01 -6.41
CA PHE A 201 7.93 -7.76 -5.20
C PHE A 201 8.54 -9.09 -4.74
N LEU A 202 9.86 -9.14 -4.55
CA LEU A 202 10.66 -10.35 -4.37
C LEU A 202 11.09 -10.53 -2.90
N GLY A 203 10.17 -10.26 -1.98
CA GLY A 203 10.46 -10.27 -0.55
C GLY A 203 11.51 -9.23 -0.20
N LYS A 204 12.57 -9.68 0.49
CA LYS A 204 13.69 -8.80 0.82
C LYS A 204 14.60 -8.49 -0.37
N SER A 205 14.50 -9.22 -1.47
CA SER A 205 15.42 -9.14 -2.62
C SER A 205 15.12 -7.96 -3.55
N GLY A 206 13.99 -7.27 -3.34
CA GLY A 206 13.62 -6.06 -4.07
C GLY A 206 12.32 -6.16 -4.81
N PHE A 207 12.18 -5.40 -5.88
CA PHE A 207 10.95 -5.31 -6.65
C PHE A 207 11.24 -4.92 -8.10
N LYS A 208 10.30 -5.25 -8.97
CA LYS A 208 10.25 -4.84 -10.37
C LYS A 208 8.91 -4.17 -10.64
N ILE A 209 8.97 -2.88 -10.91
CA ILE A 209 7.84 -2.01 -11.23
C ILE A 209 8.16 -1.22 -12.50
N TYR A 210 7.14 -0.81 -13.27
CA TYR A 210 7.25 0.11 -14.40
C TYR A 210 8.34 -0.21 -15.43
N SER A 211 8.08 -1.19 -16.31
CA SER A 211 8.95 -1.52 -17.45
C SER A 211 8.13 -1.78 -18.72
N GLY A 212 7.25 -0.83 -19.07
CA GLY A 212 6.31 -0.96 -20.18
C GLY A 212 5.07 -1.80 -19.82
N SER A 213 4.30 -2.20 -20.83
CA SER A 213 3.01 -2.89 -20.65
C SER A 213 3.10 -4.29 -20.02
N LEU A 214 4.24 -4.97 -20.16
CA LEU A 214 4.49 -6.31 -19.63
C LEU A 214 5.80 -6.34 -18.84
N VAL A 215 5.66 -6.47 -17.52
CA VAL A 215 6.76 -6.62 -16.58
C VAL A 215 6.99 -8.11 -16.35
N ILE A 216 8.22 -8.59 -16.50
CA ILE A 216 8.60 -9.99 -16.31
C ILE A 216 9.81 -10.06 -15.39
N GLU A 217 9.79 -11.00 -14.46
CA GLU A 217 10.90 -11.26 -13.54
C GLU A 217 11.03 -12.75 -13.21
N ASP A 218 12.25 -13.21 -12.95
CA ASP A 218 12.54 -14.58 -12.51
C ASP A 218 12.60 -14.63 -10.98
N LEU A 219 11.82 -15.51 -10.35
CA LEU A 219 11.67 -15.58 -8.89
C LEU A 219 12.08 -16.94 -8.34
N TYR A 220 12.72 -16.90 -7.17
CA TYR A 220 12.99 -18.09 -6.37
C TYR A 220 11.77 -18.44 -5.51
N SER A 221 11.20 -19.61 -5.71
CA SER A 221 10.00 -20.09 -5.00
C SER A 221 10.10 -20.09 -3.47
N ASN A 222 11.28 -20.33 -2.91
CA ASN A 222 11.51 -20.37 -1.46
C ASN A 222 11.94 -19.01 -0.86
N VAL A 223 11.98 -17.94 -1.67
CA VAL A 223 12.42 -16.57 -1.28
C VAL A 223 13.78 -16.60 -0.57
N GLY A 224 14.85 -16.71 -1.35
CA GLY A 224 16.22 -16.85 -0.85
C GLY A 224 16.81 -15.59 -0.21
N SER A 225 17.93 -15.75 0.50
CA SER A 225 18.72 -14.69 1.13
C SER A 225 19.57 -13.90 0.12
N GLN A 226 18.97 -13.44 -0.97
CA GLN A 226 19.70 -12.61 -1.94
C GLN A 226 20.03 -11.23 -1.36
N LYS A 227 20.86 -10.46 -2.09
CA LYS A 227 21.15 -9.06 -1.79
C LYS A 227 19.83 -8.35 -1.56
N SER A 228 19.61 -7.93 -0.32
CA SER A 228 18.37 -7.25 0.01
C SER A 228 18.32 -5.92 -0.74
N LEU A 229 17.13 -5.46 -1.12
CA LEU A 229 16.89 -4.11 -1.60
C LEU A 229 15.89 -3.41 -0.68
N VAL A 230 16.04 -2.10 -0.55
CA VAL A 230 15.16 -1.27 0.28
C VAL A 230 13.80 -1.14 -0.40
N PRO A 231 12.66 -1.25 0.33
CA PRO A 231 11.33 -1.00 -0.21
C PRO A 231 11.10 0.51 -0.45
N ASN A 232 11.78 1.05 -1.44
CA ASN A 232 11.64 2.43 -1.91
C ASN A 232 10.94 2.47 -3.26
N ILE A 233 9.88 3.26 -3.42
CA ILE A 233 9.20 3.41 -4.72
C ILE A 233 9.60 4.75 -5.39
N PRO A 234 9.92 4.75 -6.70
CA PRO A 234 10.15 5.97 -7.47
C PRO A 234 8.95 6.91 -7.44
N SER A 235 9.26 8.19 -7.45
CA SER A 235 8.35 9.30 -7.14
C SER A 235 7.35 9.68 -8.24
N THR A 236 6.97 8.78 -9.14
CA THR A 236 6.30 9.16 -10.40
C THR A 236 4.83 9.55 -10.25
N HIS A 237 4.15 9.19 -9.14
CA HIS A 237 2.74 9.54 -8.93
C HIS A 237 2.46 9.96 -7.47
N PHE A 238 2.26 11.26 -7.27
CA PHE A 238 1.75 11.82 -6.03
C PHE A 238 0.23 11.86 -6.08
N LYS A 239 -0.43 11.01 -5.29
CA LYS A 239 -1.80 11.33 -4.87
C LYS A 239 -1.76 12.16 -3.60
N LYS A 240 -2.67 13.13 -3.56
CA LYS A 240 -2.89 14.05 -2.45
C LYS A 240 -3.06 13.26 -1.15
N GLU A 241 -2.26 13.60 -0.14
CA GLU A 241 -2.40 13.03 1.19
C GLU A 241 -3.46 13.81 1.98
N ASP A 242 -4.38 13.09 2.61
CA ASP A 242 -5.25 13.66 3.64
C ASP A 242 -4.57 13.49 4.99
N LEU A 243 -4.02 14.59 5.49
CA LEU A 243 -3.31 14.66 6.75
C LEU A 243 -4.16 15.36 7.82
N SER A 244 -5.46 15.57 7.57
CA SER A 244 -6.36 16.32 8.47
C SER A 244 -6.42 15.77 9.89
N GLN A 245 -6.23 14.46 10.05
CA GLN A 245 -6.28 13.79 11.34
C GLN A 245 -4.91 13.64 12.02
N TYR A 246 -3.83 14.04 11.35
CA TYR A 246 -2.47 13.91 11.89
C TYR A 246 -2.15 15.10 12.79
N VAL A 247 -1.41 14.83 13.87
CA VAL A 247 -0.72 15.90 14.60
C VAL A 247 0.58 16.16 13.84
N ILE A 248 0.75 17.38 13.33
CA ILE A 248 1.88 17.76 12.47
C ILE A 248 2.67 18.88 13.14
N LYS A 249 4.00 18.76 13.12
CA LYS A 249 4.93 19.82 13.51
C LYS A 249 5.85 20.14 12.34
N PRO A 250 6.12 21.42 12.03
CA PRO A 250 7.11 21.77 11.01
C PRO A 250 8.49 21.27 11.43
N LEU A 251 9.22 20.68 10.48
CA LEU A 251 10.62 20.32 10.66
C LEU A 251 11.47 21.59 10.55
N ASP A 252 12.24 21.88 11.59
CA ASP A 252 13.21 22.98 11.57
C ASP A 252 14.44 22.58 10.75
N LEU A 253 14.45 22.99 9.48
CA LEU A 253 15.53 22.71 8.54
C LEU A 253 16.85 23.42 8.88
N GLU A 254 16.81 24.54 9.59
CA GLU A 254 18.02 25.25 10.02
C GLU A 254 18.67 24.49 11.18
N ALA A 255 17.86 24.10 12.19
CA ALA A 255 18.33 23.29 13.30
C ALA A 255 18.82 21.91 12.83
N SER A 256 18.21 21.32 11.79
CA SER A 256 18.61 20.01 11.27
C SER A 256 20.00 20.01 10.66
N ALA A 257 20.59 21.15 10.30
CA ALA A 257 22.00 21.22 9.89
C ALA A 257 22.98 20.71 10.97
N THR A 258 22.60 20.88 12.25
CA THR A 258 23.42 20.44 13.41
C THR A 258 22.89 19.17 14.08
N GLY A 259 21.76 18.63 13.60
CA GLY A 259 21.08 17.46 14.16
C GLY A 259 19.88 17.87 15.01
N TYR A 260 18.70 17.86 14.40
CA TYR A 260 17.42 18.18 15.01
C TYR A 260 16.81 16.94 15.67
N LYS A 261 16.26 17.11 16.88
CA LYS A 261 15.52 16.08 17.62
C LYS A 261 14.19 16.65 18.08
N ASP A 262 13.12 15.90 17.85
CA ASP A 262 11.80 16.31 18.31
C ASP A 262 10.87 15.12 18.48
N THR A 263 9.76 15.33 19.16
CA THR A 263 8.76 14.31 19.42
C THR A 263 7.38 14.85 19.09
N VAL A 264 6.62 14.10 18.30
CA VAL A 264 5.23 14.40 17.99
C VAL A 264 4.37 13.30 18.57
N CYS A 265 3.34 13.67 19.33
CA CYS A 265 2.42 12.73 19.94
C CYS A 265 1.00 12.98 19.45
N HIS A 266 0.27 11.90 19.16
CA HIS A 266 -1.18 11.91 19.01
C HIS A 266 -1.77 11.07 20.14
N GLY A 267 -2.38 11.74 21.12
CA GLY A 267 -2.82 11.09 22.35
C GLY A 267 -1.65 10.46 23.10
N SER A 268 -1.71 9.13 23.32
CA SER A 268 -0.66 8.38 24.03
C SER A 268 0.45 7.83 23.12
N PHE A 269 0.28 7.90 21.80
CA PHE A 269 1.25 7.41 20.83
C PHE A 269 2.21 8.54 20.43
N CYS A 270 3.51 8.31 20.57
CA CYS A 270 4.55 9.30 20.30
C CYS A 270 5.60 8.77 19.32
N CYS A 271 5.98 9.64 18.40
CA CYS A 271 7.01 9.41 17.39
C CYS A 271 8.20 10.32 17.68
N GLU A 272 9.35 9.71 17.96
CA GLU A 272 10.62 10.41 18.20
C GLU A 272 11.41 10.50 16.89
N PHE A 273 11.67 11.73 16.45
CA PHE A 273 12.38 12.01 15.20
C PHE A 273 13.79 12.53 15.50
N TYR A 274 14.74 12.06 14.71
CA TYR A 274 16.07 12.68 14.59
C TYR A 274 16.35 12.93 13.11
N VAL A 275 16.73 14.16 12.78
CA VAL A 275 16.99 14.57 11.41
C VAL A 275 18.27 15.40 11.35
N LYS A 276 19.20 14.98 10.50
CA LYS A 276 20.41 15.72 10.17
C LYS A 276 20.49 15.92 8.66
N THR A 277 20.56 17.17 8.21
CA THR A 277 20.52 17.51 6.79
C THR A 277 21.65 18.45 6.36
N THR A 278 21.93 18.45 5.07
CA THR A 278 22.76 19.46 4.40
C THR A 278 21.97 20.03 3.23
N VAL A 279 21.89 21.36 3.13
CA VAL A 279 21.26 22.04 2.00
C VAL A 279 22.31 22.30 0.92
N THR A 280 22.06 21.85 -0.31
CA THR A 280 23.03 21.92 -1.42
C THR A 280 22.75 23.03 -2.44
N GLY A 281 21.67 23.81 -2.29
CA GLY A 281 21.26 24.86 -3.22
C GLY A 281 20.68 26.10 -2.54
N SER A 282 20.48 27.18 -3.29
CA SER A 282 20.22 28.53 -2.75
C SER A 282 18.74 28.86 -2.44
N ASN A 283 17.87 27.86 -2.32
CA ASN A 283 16.53 27.91 -1.69
C ASN A 283 15.85 26.56 -1.97
N SER A 284 15.47 25.80 -0.95
CA SER A 284 14.54 24.68 -1.14
C SER A 284 13.11 25.20 -1.06
N GLU A 285 12.35 25.11 -2.16
CA GLU A 285 10.89 25.35 -2.13
C GLU A 285 10.14 24.27 -1.33
N ALA A 286 10.81 23.16 -1.02
CA ALA A 286 10.29 22.08 -0.19
C ALA A 286 10.41 22.41 1.30
N SER A 287 9.27 22.41 1.99
CA SER A 287 9.20 22.34 3.45
C SER A 287 8.99 20.89 3.88
N TYR A 288 9.25 20.60 5.15
CA TYR A 288 9.05 19.26 5.70
C TYR A 288 8.17 19.32 6.96
N GLY A 289 7.30 18.34 7.09
CA GLY A 289 6.51 18.11 8.31
C GLY A 289 6.91 16.79 8.95
N ILE A 290 6.97 16.76 10.27
CA ILE A 290 7.00 15.53 11.08
C ILE A 290 5.63 15.33 11.71
N ALA A 291 5.15 14.09 11.74
CA ALA A 291 3.77 13.83 12.13
C ALA A 291 3.58 12.50 12.85
N ALA A 292 2.55 12.47 13.70
CA ALA A 292 2.09 11.28 14.39
C ALA A 292 0.57 11.12 14.21
N PHE A 293 0.12 9.88 14.07
CA PHE A 293 -1.29 9.52 14.03
C PHE A 293 -1.54 8.25 14.82
N ASP A 294 -2.58 8.25 15.66
CA ASP A 294 -3.08 7.06 16.34
C ASP A 294 -4.60 7.09 16.35
N GLY A 295 -5.22 6.27 15.51
CA GLY A 295 -6.66 6.35 15.33
C GLY A 295 -7.20 5.42 14.25
N ILE A 296 -8.40 5.74 13.80
CA ILE A 296 -9.14 4.98 12.80
C ILE A 296 -9.03 5.73 11.48
N TYR A 297 -8.43 5.08 10.49
CA TYR A 297 -8.22 5.63 9.17
C TYR A 297 -9.32 5.12 8.21
N PRO A 298 -10.05 6.01 7.51
CA PRO A 298 -10.99 5.59 6.48
C PRO A 298 -10.21 5.02 5.29
N PHE A 299 -10.31 3.72 5.04
CA PHE A 299 -9.50 3.06 4.01
C PHE A 299 -10.26 2.91 2.70
N THR A 300 -11.39 2.19 2.70
CA THR A 300 -12.14 1.88 1.47
C THR A 300 -13.63 1.69 1.75
N GLY A 301 -14.50 2.41 1.05
CA GLY A 301 -15.95 2.17 1.10
C GLY A 301 -16.50 2.17 2.53
N GLN A 302 -16.83 0.99 3.04
CA GLN A 302 -17.37 0.77 4.39
C GLN A 302 -16.31 0.37 5.45
N ASN A 303 -15.06 0.12 5.04
CA ASN A 303 -14.01 -0.37 5.91
C ASN A 303 -13.15 0.77 6.47
N SER A 304 -13.03 0.79 7.80
CA SER A 304 -12.10 1.66 8.51
C SER A 304 -11.09 0.82 9.27
N ILE A 305 -9.81 1.20 9.17
CA ILE A 305 -8.71 0.43 9.73
C ILE A 305 -8.07 1.17 10.89
N GLY A 306 -7.70 0.45 11.95
CA GLY A 306 -6.85 1.03 12.99
C GLY A 306 -5.43 1.22 12.50
N VAL A 307 -4.87 2.41 12.76
CA VAL A 307 -3.53 2.82 12.33
C VAL A 307 -2.80 3.57 13.44
N GLN A 308 -1.54 3.22 13.61
CA GLN A 308 -0.52 4.02 14.28
C GLN A 308 0.54 4.38 13.26
N ASN A 309 0.72 5.66 12.95
CA ASN A 309 1.64 6.08 11.89
C ASN A 309 2.57 7.19 12.37
N CYS A 310 3.86 7.03 12.06
CA CYS A 310 4.85 8.09 12.21
C CYS A 310 5.35 8.47 10.82
N ALA A 311 5.37 9.75 10.48
CA ALA A 311 5.73 10.17 9.14
C ALA A 311 6.54 11.45 9.11
N VAL A 312 7.44 11.52 8.14
CA VAL A 312 8.09 12.72 7.64
C VAL A 312 7.72 12.83 6.17
N PHE A 313 7.22 13.99 5.76
CA PHE A 313 6.79 14.23 4.40
C PHE A 313 7.25 15.61 3.92
N ALA A 314 7.55 15.71 2.63
CA ALA A 314 7.93 16.94 1.97
C ALA A 314 6.71 17.63 1.32
N CYS A 315 6.56 18.95 1.50
CA CYS A 315 5.45 19.76 0.98
C CYS A 315 5.93 20.96 0.14
N SER A 316 5.14 21.34 -0.87
CA SER A 316 5.29 22.61 -1.58
C SER A 316 4.66 23.77 -0.77
N GLY A 317 5.45 24.43 0.09
CA GLY A 317 5.01 25.56 0.91
C GLY A 317 4.67 25.23 2.37
N LEU A 318 4.04 26.15 3.11
CA LEU A 318 3.69 25.94 4.52
C LEU A 318 2.76 24.73 4.69
N TYR A 319 3.03 23.92 5.71
CA TYR A 319 2.26 22.72 6.05
C TYR A 319 0.76 23.04 6.11
N LYS A 320 -0.02 22.49 5.17
CA LYS A 320 -1.49 22.54 5.18
C LYS A 320 -2.03 21.14 5.44
N ARG A 321 -3.35 21.02 5.72
CA ARG A 321 -4.07 19.73 5.88
C ARG A 321 -3.88 18.77 4.69
N SER A 322 -3.38 19.25 3.55
CA SER A 322 -2.90 18.44 2.44
C SER A 322 -1.50 18.86 2.03
N CYS A 323 -0.61 17.88 1.90
CA CYS A 323 0.75 18.07 1.45
C CYS A 323 0.88 17.58 0.00
N GLU A 324 1.26 18.47 -0.91
CA GLU A 324 1.52 18.15 -2.32
C GLU A 324 2.91 18.70 -2.66
N LEU A 325 3.80 17.84 -3.15
CA LEU A 325 4.95 18.28 -3.93
C LEU A 325 4.46 18.54 -5.35
N GLY A 326 4.77 19.72 -5.88
CA GLY A 326 4.48 20.05 -7.28
C GLY A 326 5.27 19.17 -8.24
N THR A 327 5.27 19.51 -9.53
CA THR A 327 5.92 18.71 -10.60
C THR A 327 7.43 18.54 -10.44
N ASN A 328 8.08 19.32 -9.58
CA ASN A 328 9.51 19.22 -9.28
C ASN A 328 9.72 18.43 -7.98
N ASN A 329 9.92 17.11 -8.12
CA ASN A 329 10.10 16.18 -7.00
C ASN A 329 11.51 16.21 -6.37
N THR A 330 12.33 17.18 -6.77
CA THR A 330 13.70 17.32 -6.28
C THR A 330 13.71 18.26 -5.10
N THR A 331 14.18 17.76 -3.96
CA THR A 331 14.47 18.58 -2.79
C THR A 331 15.98 18.81 -2.78
N ASN A 332 16.44 20.07 -2.75
CA ASN A 332 17.87 20.41 -2.67
C ASN A 332 18.47 20.12 -1.26
N ILE A 333 18.05 19.02 -0.65
CA ILE A 333 18.31 18.62 0.73
C ILE A 333 18.84 17.19 0.71
N ILE A 334 20.01 17.02 1.31
CA ILE A 334 20.62 15.73 1.60
C ILE A 334 20.32 15.41 3.07
N PHE A 335 19.74 14.25 3.32
CA PHE A 335 19.59 13.69 4.65
C PHE A 335 20.82 12.86 4.97
N GLU A 336 21.77 13.45 5.71
CA GLU A 336 22.92 12.72 6.25
C GLU A 336 22.44 11.57 7.14
N LYS A 337 21.42 11.85 7.96
CA LYS A 337 20.74 10.85 8.77
C LYS A 337 19.32 11.27 9.09
N ILE A 338 18.36 10.37 8.89
CA ILE A 338 16.99 10.52 9.37
C ILE A 338 16.57 9.23 10.04
N SER A 339 16.01 9.35 11.24
CA SER A 339 15.50 8.20 11.98
C SER A 339 14.22 8.56 12.72
N VAL A 340 13.30 7.61 12.75
CA VAL A 340 12.08 7.67 13.54
C VAL A 340 12.00 6.45 14.45
N THR A 341 11.68 6.68 15.72
CA THR A 341 11.47 5.62 16.72
C THR A 341 10.12 5.80 17.39
N ALA A 342 9.36 4.72 17.52
CA ALA A 342 8.09 4.74 18.23
C ALA A 342 7.79 3.38 18.88
N ASN A 343 6.94 3.42 19.91
CA ASN A 343 6.47 2.22 20.60
C ASN A 343 5.06 1.88 20.13
N PHE A 344 4.91 0.77 19.43
CA PHE A 344 3.64 0.29 18.91
C PHE A 344 3.01 -0.71 19.90
N THR A 345 1.72 -0.56 20.19
CA THR A 345 0.98 -1.50 21.04
C THR A 345 0.72 -2.82 20.30
N LYS A 346 0.69 -3.96 20.99
CA LYS A 346 0.26 -5.22 20.36
C LYS A 346 -1.25 -5.22 20.10
N PRO A 347 -1.73 -5.86 19.01
CA PRO A 347 -1.03 -6.73 18.07
C PRO A 347 -0.66 -6.03 16.74
N ASN A 348 0.01 -4.87 16.81
CA ASN A 348 0.22 -4.08 15.60
C ASN A 348 1.28 -4.72 14.68
N ALA A 349 1.07 -4.66 13.36
CA ALA A 349 2.08 -4.99 12.35
C ALA A 349 2.74 -3.71 11.83
N GLN A 350 4.07 -3.67 11.70
CA GLN A 350 4.81 -2.46 11.32
C GLN A 350 5.54 -2.62 10.00
N TYR A 351 5.47 -1.58 9.18
CA TYR A 351 6.01 -1.56 7.83
C TYR A 351 6.81 -0.26 7.59
N PRO A 352 8.05 -0.35 7.07
CA PRO A 352 8.83 0.83 6.71
C PRO A 352 8.26 1.47 5.46
N ILE A 353 7.91 2.76 5.51
CA ILE A 353 7.47 3.52 4.35
C ILE A 353 8.57 4.48 3.96
N ILE A 354 9.20 4.25 2.79
CA ILE A 354 10.27 5.08 2.27
C ILE A 354 9.95 5.39 0.82
N GLN A 355 9.94 6.68 0.49
CA GLN A 355 9.84 7.18 -0.86
C GLN A 355 10.95 8.21 -1.05
N VAL A 356 11.97 7.83 -1.82
CA VAL A 356 13.11 8.67 -2.20
C VAL A 356 13.26 8.62 -3.72
N THR A 357 13.67 9.72 -4.35
CA THR A 357 13.80 9.75 -5.83
C THR A 357 15.08 9.09 -6.34
N SER A 358 16.01 8.75 -5.45
CA SER A 358 17.30 8.12 -5.76
C SER A 358 17.32 6.65 -5.33
N GLU A 359 18.23 5.84 -5.89
CA GLU A 359 18.44 4.49 -5.38
C GLU A 359 19.00 4.55 -3.95
N LEU A 360 18.40 3.79 -3.03
CA LEU A 360 18.84 3.69 -1.64
C LEU A 360 19.52 2.32 -1.41
N PRO A 361 20.84 2.29 -1.22
CA PRO A 361 21.57 1.07 -0.89
C PRO A 361 21.10 0.47 0.44
N VAL A 362 21.10 -0.85 0.56
CA VAL A 362 20.67 -1.53 1.80
C VAL A 362 21.59 -1.27 2.98
N GLU A 363 22.88 -1.01 2.77
CA GLU A 363 23.78 -0.70 3.87
C GLU A 363 23.42 0.63 4.55
N LYS A 364 22.66 1.49 3.85
CA LYS A 364 22.20 2.79 4.31
C LYS A 364 20.79 2.76 4.91
N PHE A 365 20.17 1.59 5.04
CA PHE A 365 18.81 1.41 5.54
C PHE A 365 18.80 0.45 6.74
N LYS A 366 18.01 0.79 7.76
CA LYS A 366 17.85 -0.06 8.93
C LYS A 366 16.41 -0.01 9.43
N PHE A 367 15.83 -1.18 9.67
CA PHE A 367 14.51 -1.33 10.28
C PHE A 367 14.57 -2.36 11.40
N ASP A 368 14.66 -1.87 12.64
CA ASP A 368 14.81 -2.69 13.84
C ASP A 368 13.49 -2.77 14.60
N THR A 369 13.15 -3.98 15.07
CA THR A 369 12.02 -4.21 15.96
C THR A 369 12.50 -4.86 17.26
N ARG A 370 12.10 -4.32 18.41
CA ARG A 370 12.44 -4.82 19.74
C ARG A 370 11.18 -4.98 20.56
N PHE A 371 10.91 -6.22 20.99
CA PHE A 371 9.72 -6.52 21.77
C PHE A 371 10.04 -6.55 23.27
N ASN A 372 9.32 -5.73 24.03
CA ASN A 372 9.54 -5.57 25.48
C ASN A 372 8.43 -6.23 26.33
N GLY A 373 7.66 -7.18 25.77
CA GLY A 373 6.57 -7.86 26.48
C GLY A 373 5.19 -7.21 26.33
N ILE A 374 5.14 -5.88 26.22
CA ILE A 374 3.89 -5.10 26.16
C ILE A 374 3.77 -4.34 24.84
N SER A 375 4.85 -3.68 24.43
CA SER A 375 4.95 -2.93 23.19
C SER A 375 6.12 -3.42 22.33
N THR A 376 6.07 -3.10 21.05
CA THR A 376 7.17 -3.28 20.11
C THR A 376 7.76 -1.90 19.84
N GLN A 377 8.99 -1.67 20.30
CA GLN A 377 9.76 -0.50 19.89
C GLN A 377 10.27 -0.74 18.47
N VAL A 378 9.98 0.18 17.56
CA VAL A 378 10.40 0.10 16.17
C VAL A 378 11.22 1.34 15.83
N THR A 379 12.37 1.11 15.21
CA THR A 379 13.25 2.18 14.72
C THR A 379 13.45 1.98 13.22
N LEU A 380 13.10 3.01 12.45
CA LEU A 380 13.45 3.13 11.04
C LEU A 380 14.54 4.19 10.90
N GLU A 381 15.60 3.88 10.17
CA GLU A 381 16.73 4.79 9.92
C GLU A 381 17.21 4.66 8.48
N ILE A 382 17.50 5.81 7.85
CA ILE A 382 18.28 5.88 6.61
C ILE A 382 19.39 6.93 6.75
N VAL A 383 20.51 6.69 6.07
CA VAL A 383 21.67 7.58 6.04
C VAL A 383 22.04 7.97 4.62
N ASP A 384 22.65 9.15 4.45
CA ASP A 384 23.15 9.67 3.17
C ASP A 384 22.15 9.48 2.01
N SER A 385 20.93 9.97 2.19
CA SER A 385 19.83 9.88 1.23
C SER A 385 19.46 11.25 0.68
N GLN A 386 19.12 11.31 -0.59
CA GLN A 386 18.70 12.56 -1.27
C GLN A 386 17.25 12.45 -1.70
N ASN A 387 16.56 13.60 -1.72
CA ASN A 387 15.17 13.69 -2.19
C ASN A 387 14.24 12.75 -1.43
N VAL A 388 14.30 12.80 -0.10
CA VAL A 388 13.37 12.06 0.76
C VAL A 388 12.02 12.75 0.68
N VAL A 389 11.03 12.05 0.13
CA VAL A 389 9.69 12.60 -0.04
C VAL A 389 8.76 12.12 1.06
N LYS A 390 8.79 10.82 1.35
CA LYS A 390 8.05 10.22 2.47
C LYS A 390 8.98 9.28 3.21
N PHE A 391 8.94 9.36 4.53
CA PHE A 391 9.74 8.51 5.40
C PHE A 391 8.97 8.27 6.69
N GLY A 392 8.71 7.01 7.04
CA GLY A 392 7.85 6.74 8.18
C GLY A 392 7.66 5.27 8.50
N ILE A 393 6.98 5.01 9.61
CA ILE A 393 6.59 3.67 10.04
C ILE A 393 5.07 3.60 10.02
N PHE A 394 4.53 2.80 9.11
CA PHE A 394 3.10 2.49 9.09
C PHE A 394 2.82 1.29 9.99
N GLY A 395 2.07 1.52 11.05
CA GLY A 395 1.61 0.52 12.01
C GLY A 395 0.12 0.20 11.82
N ARG A 396 -0.18 -1.07 11.57
CA ARG A 396 -1.55 -1.57 11.42
C ARG A 396 -2.07 -2.09 12.76
N ASP A 397 -3.11 -1.45 13.30
CA ASP A 397 -3.76 -1.86 14.56
C ASP A 397 -5.12 -2.51 14.31
N TYR A 398 -5.13 -3.85 14.26
CA TYR A 398 -6.35 -4.61 14.00
C TYR A 398 -7.40 -4.53 15.13
N THR A 399 -7.08 -3.95 16.29
CA THR A 399 -8.01 -3.87 17.43
C THR A 399 -8.96 -2.68 17.33
N LYS A 400 -8.61 -1.67 16.54
CA LYS A 400 -9.41 -0.46 16.31
C LYS A 400 -10.20 -0.51 15.01
N ASP A 401 -10.23 -1.66 14.34
CA ASP A 401 -11.00 -1.83 13.12
C ASP A 401 -12.48 -1.65 13.43
N LEU A 402 -13.14 -0.81 12.63
CA LEU A 402 -14.59 -0.70 12.65
C LEU A 402 -15.10 -1.32 11.36
N GLU A 403 -15.77 -2.46 11.50
CA GLU A 403 -16.70 -2.95 10.49
C GLU A 403 -17.97 -2.09 10.61
N ASN A 404 -18.18 -1.14 9.70
CA ASN A 404 -19.51 -0.59 9.55
C ASN A 404 -20.39 -1.69 8.95
N PHE A 405 -20.95 -2.55 9.81
CA PHE A 405 -22.11 -3.34 9.42
C PHE A 405 -23.17 -2.36 8.94
N ALA A 406 -23.58 -2.52 7.68
CA ALA A 406 -24.59 -1.71 7.04
C ALA A 406 -25.72 -1.38 8.02
N VAL A 407 -25.81 -0.11 8.41
CA VAL A 407 -26.97 0.42 9.09
C VAL A 407 -28.15 0.13 8.18
N GLU A 408 -29.09 -0.65 8.68
CA GLU A 408 -30.41 -0.78 8.08
C GLU A 408 -30.87 0.62 7.68
N THR A 409 -31.14 0.82 6.39
CA THR A 409 -31.88 1.98 5.91
C THR A 409 -33.31 1.88 6.44
N ASN A 410 -33.47 2.17 7.73
CA ASN A 410 -34.75 2.60 8.25
C ASN A 410 -34.83 4.09 7.91
N ASN A 411 -35.71 4.38 6.95
CA ASN A 411 -36.20 5.73 6.67
C ASN A 411 -36.50 6.44 7.98
N SER A 412 -35.56 7.26 8.42
CA SER A 412 -35.82 8.39 9.31
C SER A 412 -35.11 9.55 8.64
N GLU A 413 -35.92 10.55 8.31
CA GLU A 413 -35.50 11.80 7.70
C GLU A 413 -34.25 12.31 8.41
N SER A 414 -33.23 12.62 7.60
CA SER A 414 -32.01 13.26 8.04
C SER A 414 -32.34 14.59 8.72
N THR A 415 -32.42 14.60 10.04
CA THR A 415 -32.09 15.80 10.81
C THR A 415 -30.59 15.94 10.72
N TYR A 416 -30.12 16.60 9.66
CA TYR A 416 -28.80 17.21 9.65
C TYR A 416 -28.69 18.03 10.92
N ASP A 417 -27.77 17.66 11.79
CA ASP A 417 -27.54 18.33 13.06
C ASP A 417 -26.92 19.70 12.76
N ILE A 418 -27.79 20.69 12.64
CA ILE A 418 -27.46 22.10 12.31
C ILE A 418 -26.41 22.66 13.29
N TYR A 419 -26.26 22.07 14.47
CA TYR A 419 -25.25 22.46 15.46
C TYR A 419 -23.81 22.14 15.01
N ASP A 420 -23.55 21.01 14.36
CA ASP A 420 -22.20 20.67 13.87
C ASP A 420 -21.77 21.55 12.68
N TYR A 421 -22.72 22.06 11.90
CA TYR A 421 -22.44 23.00 10.82
C TYR A 421 -22.20 24.43 11.35
N ILE A 422 -22.88 24.83 12.43
CA ILE A 422 -22.74 26.17 13.04
C ILE A 422 -21.46 26.29 13.87
N PHE A 423 -21.01 25.21 14.51
CA PHE A 423 -19.77 25.18 15.30
C PHE A 423 -18.54 24.69 14.51
N ASN A 424 -18.65 24.58 13.19
CA ASN A 424 -17.49 24.35 12.32
C ASN A 424 -16.56 25.58 12.38
N GLU A 425 -15.27 25.36 12.65
CA GLU A 425 -14.23 26.40 12.71
C GLU A 425 -14.21 27.26 11.43
N ASP A 426 -14.53 26.69 10.27
CA ASP A 426 -14.61 27.42 8.99
C ASP A 426 -15.72 28.50 8.99
N VAL A 427 -16.82 28.24 9.70
CA VAL A 427 -17.95 29.18 9.83
C VAL A 427 -17.61 30.28 10.84
N GLN A 428 -16.92 29.93 11.93
CA GLN A 428 -16.41 30.92 12.89
C GLN A 428 -15.36 31.84 12.26
N GLU A 429 -14.39 31.31 11.51
CA GLU A 429 -13.40 32.13 10.79
C GLU A 429 -14.04 33.04 9.73
N PHE A 430 -15.08 32.56 9.04
CA PHE A 430 -15.85 33.39 8.10
C PHE A 430 -16.53 34.56 8.80
N PHE A 431 -17.16 34.33 9.95
CA PHE A 431 -17.81 35.39 10.73
C PHE A 431 -16.80 36.36 11.36
N ASP A 432 -15.66 35.87 11.86
CA ASP A 432 -14.58 36.72 12.37
C ASP A 432 -13.99 37.61 11.28
N TYR A 433 -13.77 37.08 10.07
CA TYR A 433 -13.31 37.84 8.92
C TYR A 433 -14.31 38.93 8.50
N LEU A 434 -15.60 38.60 8.44
CA LEU A 434 -16.68 39.55 8.16
C LEU A 434 -16.76 40.65 9.22
N TRP A 435 -16.63 40.28 10.49
CA TRP A 435 -16.73 41.20 11.62
C TRP A 435 -15.55 42.18 11.68
N ILE A 436 -14.34 41.71 11.39
CA ILE A 436 -13.14 42.56 11.26
C ILE A 436 -13.33 43.58 10.13
N ARG A 437 -13.79 43.15 8.95
CA ARG A 437 -14.02 44.07 7.81
C ARG A 437 -15.13 45.08 8.09
N LEU A 438 -16.21 44.66 8.74
CA LEU A 438 -17.29 45.57 9.13
C LEU A 438 -16.82 46.64 10.12
N ARG A 439 -16.01 46.25 11.13
CA ARG A 439 -15.45 47.18 12.10
C ARG A 439 -14.54 48.23 11.47
N ILE A 440 -13.65 47.80 10.57
CA ILE A 440 -12.77 48.72 9.84
C ILE A 440 -13.60 49.73 9.05
N LEU A 441 -14.65 49.25 8.36
CA LEU A 441 -15.51 50.11 7.55
C LEU A 441 -16.30 51.11 8.42
N LEU A 442 -16.82 50.68 9.56
CA LEU A 442 -17.51 51.57 10.51
C LEU A 442 -16.59 52.63 11.11
N VAL A 443 -15.34 52.29 11.42
CA VAL A 443 -14.35 53.25 11.91
C VAL A 443 -13.97 54.26 10.83
N VAL A 444 -13.72 53.80 9.60
CA VAL A 444 -13.40 54.69 8.46
C VAL A 444 -14.57 55.64 8.17
N VAL A 445 -15.81 55.15 8.15
CA VAL A 445 -17.00 55.98 7.94
C VAL A 445 -17.19 56.97 9.09
N SER A 446 -16.93 56.57 10.33
CA SER A 446 -17.06 57.44 11.50
C SER A 446 -16.01 58.56 11.49
N ILE A 447 -14.78 58.28 11.07
CA ILE A 447 -13.73 59.30 10.86
C ILE A 447 -14.13 60.27 9.74
N TYR A 448 -14.64 59.74 8.62
CA TYR A 448 -15.06 60.58 7.49
C TYR A 448 -16.26 61.49 7.84
N VAL A 449 -17.20 61.01 8.65
CA VAL A 449 -18.33 61.82 9.14
C VAL A 449 -17.84 62.90 10.13
N LEU A 450 -16.86 62.59 10.98
CA LEU A 450 -16.26 63.56 11.91
C LEU A 450 -15.39 64.62 11.21
N GLU A 451 -14.79 64.33 10.06
CA GLU A 451 -14.07 65.35 9.26
C GLU A 451 -15.01 66.28 8.47
N MET A 452 -16.26 65.85 8.24
CA MET A 452 -17.28 66.60 7.49
C MET A 452 -18.20 67.45 8.39
N MET A 453 -18.10 67.29 9.72
CA MET A 453 -18.71 68.14 10.74
C MET A 453 -17.72 69.20 11.22
#